data_AF-A0A852DVB9-F1
#
_entry.id   AF-A0A852DVB9-F1
#
_cell.length_a   1.000
_cell.length_b   1.000
_cell.length_c   1.000
_cell.angle_alpha   90.00
_cell.angle_beta   90.00
_cell.angle_gamma   90.00
#
_symmetry.space_group_name_H-M   'P 1'
#
loop_
_entity.id
_entity.type
_entity.pdbx_description
1 polymer ?
#
loop_
_entity_poly.entity_id
_entity_poly.type
_entity_poly.pdbx_seq_one_letter_code
_entity_poly.pdbx_strand_id
1 'polypeptide(L)'
;LAGVGPGCTDETLLSAIASALHTSTMPITGQLSAAVEKNPGVWLNTSQPLCKAFMVTDEDIRKQEELVQQVRKRLEEALMADMLAH
;
A
#
# COMPACT_ATOMS: atom_id res chain seq x y z
N LEU A 1 5.00 -3.62 1.68
CA LEU A 1 5.59 -2.91 0.53
C LEU A 1 7.07 -2.70 0.81
N ALA A 2 7.94 -2.78 -0.19
CA ALA A 2 9.37 -2.58 -0.02
C ALA A 2 9.91 -1.71 -1.15
N GLY A 3 10.61 -0.64 -0.80
CA GLY A 3 11.28 0.23 -1.76
C GLY A 3 12.45 -0.46 -2.45
N VAL A 4 12.81 0.02 -3.65
CA VAL A 4 14.04 -0.39 -4.33
C VAL A 4 14.93 0.81 -4.63
N GLY A 5 16.24 0.60 -4.58
CA GLY A 5 17.23 1.65 -4.81
C GLY A 5 17.67 2.37 -3.51
N PRO A 6 18.77 3.14 -3.59
CA PRO A 6 19.36 3.81 -2.44
C PRO A 6 18.45 4.94 -1.91
N GLY A 7 18.41 5.11 -0.59
CA GLY A 7 17.70 6.23 0.05
C GLY A 7 16.18 6.14 0.05
N CYS A 8 15.59 5.00 -0.34
CA CYS A 8 14.14 4.83 -0.30
C CYS A 8 13.67 4.63 1.16
N THR A 9 12.89 5.59 1.65
CA THR A 9 12.15 5.50 2.92
C THR A 9 10.68 5.18 2.63
N ASP A 10 9.95 4.67 3.63
CA ASP A 10 8.52 4.39 3.50
C ASP A 10 7.71 5.64 3.08
N GLU A 11 8.08 6.84 3.56
CA GLU A 11 7.45 8.10 3.18
C GLU A 11 7.68 8.45 1.70
N THR A 12 8.92 8.31 1.22
CA THR A 12 9.24 8.58 -0.20
C THR A 12 8.53 7.58 -1.10
N LEU A 13 8.44 6.32 -0.67
CA LEU A 13 7.71 5.28 -1.39
C LEU A 13 6.22 5.58 -1.46
N LEU A 14 5.61 5.91 -0.33
CA LEU A 14 4.19 6.26 -0.27
C LEU A 14 3.88 7.46 -1.16
N SER A 15 4.73 8.49 -1.12
CA SER A 15 4.60 9.69 -1.96
C SER A 15 4.72 9.35 -3.46
N ALA A 16 5.63 8.46 -3.84
CA ALA A 16 5.78 8.00 -5.22
C ALA A 16 4.55 7.22 -5.71
N ILE A 17 3.99 6.34 -4.87
CA ILE A 17 2.75 5.60 -5.18
C ILE A 17 1.58 6.58 -5.35
N ALA A 18 1.41 7.51 -4.40
CA ALA A 18 0.33 8.51 -4.47
C ALA A 18 0.44 9.37 -5.73
N SER A 19 1.65 9.80 -6.09
CA SER A 19 1.90 10.58 -7.30
C SER A 19 1.56 9.80 -8.58
N ALA A 20 1.94 8.52 -8.64
CA ALA A 20 1.62 7.66 -9.78
C ALA A 20 0.11 7.43 -9.92
N LEU A 21 -0.60 7.19 -8.81
CA LEU A 21 -2.06 7.05 -8.78
C LEU A 21 -2.79 8.34 -9.16
N HIS A 22 -2.22 9.51 -8.80
CA HIS A 22 -2.82 10.80 -9.12
C HIS A 22 -2.68 11.15 -10.62
N THR A 23 -1.57 10.76 -11.24
CA THR A 23 -1.21 11.15 -12.61
C THR A 23 -1.58 10.10 -13.67
N SER A 24 -1.96 8.89 -13.27
CA SER A 24 -2.24 7.78 -14.16
C SER A 24 -3.43 6.94 -13.67
N THR A 25 -4.22 6.44 -14.61
CA THR A 25 -5.28 5.45 -14.34
C THR A 25 -4.78 4.00 -14.49
N MET A 26 -3.50 3.80 -14.79
CA MET A 26 -2.90 2.48 -14.91
C MET A 26 -2.62 1.85 -13.54
N PRO A 27 -2.72 0.52 -13.43
CA PRO A 27 -2.46 -0.17 -12.17
C PRO A 27 -1.03 0.05 -11.70
N ILE A 28 -0.86 0.09 -10.37
CA ILE A 28 0.46 0.09 -9.74
C ILE A 28 0.89 -1.37 -9.53
N THR A 29 1.92 -1.78 -10.25
CA THR A 29 2.49 -3.13 -10.24
C THR A 29 3.90 -3.16 -9.68
N GLY A 30 4.56 -2.00 -9.55
CA GLY A 30 5.94 -1.88 -9.09
C GLY A 30 6.96 -2.33 -10.15
N GLN A 31 8.18 -2.63 -9.69
CA GLN A 31 9.26 -3.10 -10.55
C GLN A 31 9.16 -4.61 -10.77
N LEU A 32 8.69 -5.02 -11.95
CA LEU A 32 8.46 -6.43 -12.31
C LEU A 32 9.73 -7.21 -12.68
N SER A 33 10.82 -6.52 -12.99
CA SER A 33 12.05 -7.17 -13.44
C SER A 33 12.81 -7.82 -12.29
N ALA A 34 13.08 -9.12 -12.38
CA ALA A 34 13.99 -9.80 -11.46
C ALA A 34 15.43 -9.24 -11.51
N ALA A 35 15.79 -8.53 -12.60
CA ALA A 35 17.08 -7.86 -12.71
C ALA A 35 17.24 -6.76 -11.66
N VAL A 36 16.14 -6.12 -11.22
CA VAL A 36 16.17 -5.08 -10.17
C VAL A 36 16.70 -5.63 -8.84
N GLU A 37 16.51 -6.94 -8.56
CA GLU A 37 17.03 -7.57 -7.35
C GLU A 37 18.54 -7.87 -7.43
N LYS A 38 19.09 -8.04 -8.63
CA LYS A 38 20.51 -8.34 -8.86
C LYS A 38 21.35 -7.11 -9.15
N ASN A 39 20.75 -6.11 -9.79
CA ASN A 39 21.37 -4.82 -10.08
C ASN A 39 20.26 -3.75 -10.13
N PRO A 40 20.02 -3.02 -9.02
CA PRO A 40 18.96 -2.02 -8.94
C PRO A 40 19.09 -0.85 -9.93
N GLY A 41 20.28 -0.65 -10.51
CA GLY A 41 20.53 0.37 -11.53
C GLY A 41 20.34 -0.12 -12.97
N VAL A 42 20.19 -1.44 -13.18
CA VAL A 42 19.93 -2.02 -14.50
C VAL A 42 18.43 -2.22 -14.67
N TRP A 43 17.87 -1.49 -15.62
CA TRP A 43 16.50 -1.70 -16.11
C TRP A 43 15.39 -1.35 -15.12
N LEU A 44 15.25 -0.04 -14.87
CA LEU A 44 14.14 0.54 -14.13
C LEU A 44 12.95 0.81 -15.06
N ASN A 45 11.77 0.34 -14.66
CA ASN A 45 10.51 0.76 -15.27
C ASN A 45 10.12 2.13 -14.71
N THR A 46 10.35 3.18 -15.48
CA THR A 46 10.05 4.57 -15.09
C THR A 46 8.55 4.89 -15.05
N SER A 47 7.70 4.01 -15.59
CA SER A 47 6.24 4.14 -15.55
C SER A 47 5.63 3.60 -14.26
N GLN A 48 6.42 3.00 -13.38
CA GLN A 48 6.00 2.43 -12.11
C GLN A 48 6.86 2.98 -10.96
N PRO A 49 6.31 3.15 -9.74
CA PRO A 49 7.10 3.53 -8.57
C PRO A 49 8.27 2.58 -8.33
N LEU A 50 9.36 3.09 -7.75
CA LEU A 50 10.54 2.31 -7.36
C LEU A 50 10.26 1.46 -6.11
N CYS A 51 9.38 0.48 -6.26
CA CYS A 51 9.09 -0.55 -5.26
C CYS A 51 9.17 -1.94 -5.86
N LYS A 52 9.37 -2.94 -5.00
CA LYS A 52 9.24 -4.34 -5.40
C LYS A 52 7.85 -4.59 -5.97
N ALA A 53 7.79 -5.46 -6.97
CA ALA A 53 6.51 -5.93 -7.49
C ALA A 53 5.63 -6.47 -6.36
N PHE A 54 4.35 -6.11 -6.41
CA PHE A 54 3.34 -6.61 -5.50
C PHE A 54 2.03 -6.78 -6.25
N MET A 55 1.16 -7.60 -5.69
CA MET A 55 -0.18 -7.85 -6.21
C MET A 55 -1.15 -7.81 -5.04
N VAL A 56 -2.20 -7.02 -5.16
CA VAL A 56 -3.30 -7.01 -4.19
C VAL A 56 -4.25 -8.13 -4.58
N THR A 57 -4.46 -9.08 -3.68
CA THR A 57 -5.36 -10.22 -3.90
C THR A 57 -6.74 -9.96 -3.29
N ASP A 58 -7.74 -10.73 -3.71
CA ASP A 58 -9.09 -10.69 -3.11
C ASP A 58 -9.06 -11.00 -1.60
N GLU A 59 -8.08 -11.81 -1.17
CA GLU A 59 -7.86 -12.11 0.25
C GLU A 59 -7.39 -10.88 1.02
N ASP A 60 -6.48 -10.08 0.45
CA ASP A 60 -5.99 -8.85 1.06
C ASP A 60 -7.13 -7.83 1.20
N ILE A 61 -7.98 -7.73 0.17
CA ILE A 61 -9.18 -6.88 0.18
C ILE A 61 -10.12 -7.32 1.30
N ARG A 62 -10.46 -8.61 1.36
CA ARG A 62 -11.38 -9.14 2.38
C ARG A 62 -10.87 -8.91 3.80
N LYS A 63 -9.59 -9.18 4.05
CA LYS A 63 -8.97 -8.91 5.37
C LYS A 63 -9.05 -7.45 5.76
N GLN A 64 -8.84 -6.55 4.81
CA GLN A 64 -8.93 -5.11 5.06
C GLN A 64 -10.37 -4.68 5.38
N GLU A 65 -11.35 -5.22 4.65
CA GLU A 65 -12.78 -4.98 4.91
C GLU A 65 -13.20 -5.49 6.30
N GLU A 66 -12.80 -6.71 6.66
CA GLU A 66 -13.05 -7.31 7.97
C GLU A 66 -12.45 -6.48 9.10
N LEU A 67 -11.22 -6.00 8.94
CA LEU A 67 -10.56 -5.13 9.92
C LEU A 67 -11.36 -3.84 10.13
N VAL A 68 -11.76 -3.17 9.05
CA VAL A 68 -12.56 -1.94 9.11
C VAL A 68 -13.89 -2.20 9.81
N GLN A 69 -14.58 -3.30 9.47
CA GLN A 69 -15.84 -3.67 10.10
C GLN A 69 -15.67 -3.91 11.61
N GLN A 70 -14.63 -4.64 12.02
CA GLN A 70 -14.35 -4.91 13.42
C GLN A 70 -14.07 -3.63 14.22
N VAL A 71 -13.25 -2.73 13.68
CA VAL A 71 -12.93 -1.45 14.33
C VAL A 71 -14.18 -0.57 14.46
N ARG A 72 -15.03 -0.52 13.42
CA ARG A 72 -16.31 0.22 13.46
C ARG A 72 -17.24 -0.33 14.54
N LYS A 73 -17.37 -1.67 14.64
CA LYS A 73 -18.18 -2.31 15.68
C LYS A 73 -17.67 -1.98 17.09
N ARG A 74 -16.36 -2.05 17.33
CA ARG A 74 -15.78 -1.67 18.63
C ARG A 74 -16.04 -0.21 18.99
N LEU A 75 -16.01 0.68 18.00
CA LEU A 75 -16.35 2.09 18.21
C LEU A 75 -17.83 2.25 18.58
N GLU A 76 -18.74 1.57 17.88
CA GLU A 76 -20.18 1.59 18.21
C GLU A 76 -20.45 1.08 19.62
N GLU A 77 -19.83 -0.03 20.02
CA GLU A 77 -19.94 -0.59 21.37
C GLU A 77 -19.43 0.40 22.45
N ALA A 78 -18.30 1.05 22.19
CA ALA A 78 -17.74 2.05 23.10
C ALA A 78 -18.67 3.28 23.25
N LEU A 79 -19.26 3.75 22.14
CA LEU A 79 -20.20 4.87 22.15
C LEU A 79 -21.52 4.51 22.85
N MET A 80 -22.02 3.28 22.68
CA MET A 80 -23.19 2.80 23.41
C MET A 80 -22.93 2.69 24.91
N ALA A 81 -21.77 2.17 25.30
CA ALA A 81 -21.38 2.06 26.71
C ALA A 81 -21.24 3.43 27.38
N ASP A 82 -20.66 4.42 26.68
CA ASP A 82 -20.56 5.81 27.14
C ASP A 82 -21.93 6.45 27.37
N MET A 83 -22.86 6.26 26.42
CA MET A 83 -24.25 6.74 26.55
C MET A 83 -24.98 6.13 27.74
N LEU A 84 -24.74 4.84 28.04
CA LEU A 84 -25.36 4.15 29.18
C LEU A 84 -24.73 4.51 30.54
N ALA A 85 -23.56 5.12 30.55
CA ALA A 85 -22.85 5.55 31.76
C ALA A 85 -23.28 6.95 32.25
N HIS A 86 -24.24 7.58 31.59
CA HIS A 86 -24.89 8.85 31.95
C HIS A 86 -26.37 8.65 32.27
#